data_AF-A0A947CA15-F1
#
_entry.id   AF-A0A947CA15-F1
#
_cell.length_a   1.000
_cell.length_b   1.000
_cell.length_c   1.000
_cell.angle_alpha   90.00
_cell.angle_beta   90.00
_cell.angle_gamma   90.00
#
_symmetry.space_group_name_H-M   'P 1'
#
loop_
_entity.id
_entity.type
_entity.pdbx_description
1 polymer ?
#
loop_
_entity_poly.entity_id
_entity_poly.type
_entity_poly.pdbx_seq_one_letter_code
_entity_poly.pdbx_strand_id
1 'polypeptide(L)'
;HLVEVTGRDVPGVDPDQLEHMPSYYRDREVDCWFRLADIRRLIAGDGAATNEELRNLLNVRYHHRPVSIYGGMIELPLLVERQDGATWFADSDELTGGRRWVVRDSELRGETERLSAELRDNLLGQEIWEALHPTSRTFLTTGEAVFRSRRDDPGFDFSPTAVEYCKAIETELNAAIFPALQPLMASRPPAERVIQDGKSEIDLGRSVPHQTIGSVRHLVMKRPEVRRAVAEIFPTRDAAWLTATLPDELEPLLELRNPAAHDERITRARIAGWRQRILGIGCEGLLVRIVRIKLEGRV
;
A
#
# COMPACT_ATOMS: atom_id res chain seq x y z
N HIS A 1 -16.71 4.11 -0.94
CA HIS A 1 -17.66 5.21 -1.22
C HIS A 1 -17.09 6.54 -0.75
N LEU A 2 -16.44 7.25 -1.67
CA LEU A 2 -16.16 8.68 -1.53
C LEU A 2 -17.43 9.43 -1.93
N VAL A 3 -17.96 10.25 -1.03
CA VAL A 3 -19.01 11.23 -1.34
C VAL A 3 -18.39 12.58 -1.01
N GLU A 4 -18.39 13.48 -1.97
CA GLU A 4 -18.11 14.90 -1.73
C GLU A 4 -19.23 15.44 -0.83
N VAL A 5 -18.88 15.76 0.42
CA VAL A 5 -19.80 16.36 1.40
C VAL A 5 -19.65 17.86 1.26
N THR A 6 -20.63 18.48 0.60
CA THR A 6 -20.77 19.93 0.48
C THR A 6 -21.38 20.51 1.76
N GLY A 7 -21.48 21.83 1.88
CA GLY A 7 -22.16 22.49 3.03
C GLY A 7 -23.64 22.09 3.23
N ARG A 8 -24.23 21.30 2.33
CA ARG A 8 -25.59 20.74 2.44
C ARG A 8 -25.64 19.35 3.10
N ASP A 9 -24.49 18.70 3.23
CA ASP A 9 -24.32 17.36 3.80
C ASP A 9 -23.95 17.42 5.30
N VAL A 10 -23.83 18.64 5.83
CA VAL A 10 -23.93 18.92 7.26
C VAL A 10 -25.38 18.68 7.66
N PRO A 11 -25.67 17.86 8.69
CA PRO A 11 -27.03 17.72 9.20
C PRO A 11 -27.60 19.10 9.54
N GLY A 12 -28.59 19.53 8.77
CA GLY A 12 -29.56 20.48 9.27
C GLY A 12 -30.30 19.78 10.40
N VAL A 13 -29.85 20.03 11.63
CA VAL A 13 -30.60 19.78 12.87
C VAL A 13 -31.18 18.36 12.97
N ASP A 14 -30.32 17.34 13.16
CA ASP A 14 -30.76 16.04 13.66
C ASP A 14 -30.39 15.94 15.17
N PRO A 15 -31.35 16.05 16.10
CA PRO A 15 -31.10 16.11 17.54
C PRO A 15 -30.38 14.88 18.11
N ASP A 16 -30.58 13.70 17.52
CA ASP A 16 -30.03 12.44 18.03
C ASP A 16 -28.49 12.37 17.83
N GLN A 17 -27.94 13.15 16.91
CA GLN A 17 -26.50 13.22 16.66
C GLN A 17 -25.75 14.14 17.65
N LEU A 18 -26.46 15.06 18.30
CA LEU A 18 -25.92 15.93 19.36
C LEU A 18 -25.71 15.16 20.67
N GLU A 19 -26.44 14.06 20.88
CA GLU A 19 -26.35 13.25 22.10
C GLU A 19 -24.98 12.57 22.23
N HIS A 20 -24.36 12.21 21.11
CA HIS A 20 -23.03 11.59 21.06
C HIS A 20 -21.87 12.60 21.06
N MET A 21 -22.16 13.91 21.08
CA MET A 21 -21.16 14.97 21.09
C MET A 21 -20.58 15.19 22.51
N PRO A 22 -19.25 15.02 22.71
CA PRO A 22 -18.61 15.30 23.99
C PRO A 22 -18.88 16.74 24.45
N SER A 23 -19.19 16.91 25.73
CA SER A 23 -19.73 18.16 26.29
C SER A 23 -18.86 19.40 26.02
N TYR A 24 -17.54 19.24 25.92
CA TYR A 24 -16.62 20.37 25.71
C TYR A 24 -16.62 20.93 24.28
N TYR A 25 -17.26 20.25 23.31
CA TYR A 25 -17.42 20.73 21.94
C TYR A 25 -18.78 21.42 21.67
N ARG A 26 -19.74 21.34 22.61
CA ARG A 26 -21.10 21.88 22.42
C ARG A 26 -21.17 23.39 22.26
N ASP A 27 -20.25 24.10 22.90
CA ASP A 27 -20.29 25.56 22.99
C ASP A 27 -19.20 26.23 22.12
N ARG A 28 -18.70 25.54 21.09
CA ARG A 28 -17.69 26.09 20.16
C ARG A 28 -18.20 26.11 18.73
N GLU A 29 -18.00 27.23 18.05
CA GLU A 29 -18.23 27.34 16.60
C GLU A 29 -17.15 26.55 15.86
N VAL A 30 -17.58 25.65 14.96
CA VAL A 30 -16.68 24.79 14.17
C VAL A 30 -17.14 24.82 12.70
N ASP A 31 -16.25 25.19 11.79
CA ASP A 31 -16.58 25.45 10.39
C ASP A 31 -16.79 24.17 9.54
N CYS A 32 -16.17 23.04 9.90
CA CYS A 32 -16.41 21.74 9.25
C CYS A 32 -16.04 20.54 10.13
N TRP A 33 -16.60 19.37 9.78
CA TRP A 33 -16.36 18.09 10.45
C TRP A 33 -15.69 17.09 9.51
N PHE A 34 -14.78 16.27 10.06
CA PHE A 34 -14.17 15.12 9.38
C PHE A 34 -14.61 13.84 10.08
N ARG A 35 -15.15 12.87 9.34
CA ARG A 35 -15.32 11.50 9.84
C ARG A 35 -14.06 10.69 9.53
N LEU A 36 -13.09 10.73 10.44
CA LEU A 36 -11.94 9.82 10.41
C LEU A 36 -12.41 8.40 10.72
N ALA A 37 -12.35 7.50 9.73
CA ALA A 37 -12.76 6.12 9.91
C ALA A 37 -11.86 5.36 10.92
N ASP A 38 -10.55 5.68 10.98
CA ASP A 38 -9.75 5.48 12.19
C ASP A 38 -8.39 6.21 12.12
N ILE A 39 -8.12 7.11 13.07
CA ILE A 39 -6.77 7.70 13.30
C ILE A 39 -5.93 6.80 14.23
N ARG A 40 -6.55 5.82 14.91
CA ARG A 40 -5.93 4.96 15.93
C ARG A 40 -5.33 3.65 15.39
N ARG A 41 -5.33 3.46 14.06
CA ARG A 41 -4.68 2.32 13.38
C ARG A 41 -3.23 2.58 12.95
N LEU A 42 -2.71 3.78 13.20
CA LEU A 42 -1.31 4.15 12.95
C LEU A 42 -0.35 3.56 14.03
N ILE A 43 -0.51 2.27 14.35
CA ILE A 43 0.21 1.51 15.40
C ILE A 43 -0.33 1.79 16.82
N ALA A 44 -1.27 0.94 17.27
CA ALA A 44 -1.72 0.97 18.66
C ALA A 44 -0.57 0.54 19.60
N GLY A 45 -0.32 1.33 20.65
CA GLY A 45 0.71 1.03 21.64
C GLY A 45 2.14 1.40 21.26
N ASP A 46 2.39 1.99 20.08
CA ASP A 46 3.72 2.42 19.64
C ASP A 46 3.70 3.89 19.18
N GLY A 47 3.80 4.80 20.15
CA GLY A 47 3.76 6.24 19.87
C GLY A 47 4.94 6.74 19.03
N ALA A 48 6.06 6.01 18.98
CA ALA A 48 7.19 6.37 18.14
C ALA A 48 6.86 6.12 16.67
N ALA A 49 6.33 4.94 16.37
CA ALA A 49 5.91 4.57 15.03
C ALA A 49 4.74 5.43 14.53
N THR A 50 3.78 5.76 15.42
CA THR A 50 2.69 6.68 15.06
C THR A 50 3.23 8.06 14.68
N ASN A 51 4.20 8.58 15.44
CA ASN A 51 4.82 9.87 15.12
C ASN A 51 5.62 9.83 13.80
N GLU A 52 6.30 8.73 13.48
CA GLU A 52 6.97 8.58 12.18
C GLU A 52 5.97 8.60 11.02
N GLU A 53 4.86 7.90 11.13
CA GLU A 53 3.84 7.92 10.07
C GLU A 53 3.22 9.31 9.89
N LEU A 54 2.97 10.02 11.00
CA LEU A 54 2.46 11.39 10.95
C LEU A 54 3.48 12.38 10.38
N ARG A 55 4.79 12.14 10.54
CA ARG A 55 5.84 12.99 9.94
C ARG A 55 5.76 13.03 8.42
N ASN A 56 5.23 11.99 7.79
CA ASN A 56 5.04 11.98 6.34
C ASN A 56 3.96 12.99 5.89
N LEU A 57 3.04 13.36 6.78
CA LEU A 57 1.97 14.31 6.51
C LEU A 57 2.46 15.75 6.75
N LEU A 58 2.31 16.61 5.74
CA LEU A 58 2.62 18.04 5.85
C LEU A 58 1.34 18.81 6.10
N ASN A 59 1.29 19.59 7.18
CA ASN A 59 0.18 20.47 7.50
C ASN A 59 0.21 21.69 6.56
N VAL A 60 -0.69 21.69 5.58
CA VAL A 60 -0.80 22.74 4.55
C VAL A 60 -1.11 24.10 5.17
N ARG A 61 -1.90 24.13 6.25
CA ARG A 61 -2.26 25.37 6.95
C ARG A 61 -1.14 25.89 7.86
N TYR A 62 -0.20 25.02 8.24
CA TYR A 62 0.92 25.38 9.10
C TYR A 62 2.26 25.23 8.38
N HIS A 63 2.47 26.09 7.37
CA HIS A 63 3.73 26.21 6.63
C HIS A 63 4.29 24.89 6.10
N HIS A 64 3.43 23.93 5.73
CA HIS A 64 3.82 22.59 5.28
C HIS A 64 4.76 21.88 6.28
N ARG A 65 4.58 22.13 7.58
CA ARG A 65 5.35 21.44 8.62
C ARG A 65 4.85 20.01 8.81
N PRO A 66 5.73 19.04 9.09
CA PRO A 66 5.34 17.68 9.46
C PRO A 66 4.37 17.66 10.64
N VAL A 67 3.36 16.80 10.56
CA VAL A 67 2.42 16.56 11.67
C VAL A 67 3.12 15.74 12.75
N SER A 68 2.87 16.07 14.01
CA SER A 68 3.29 15.22 15.14
C SER A 68 2.21 15.22 16.23
N ILE A 69 2.16 14.16 17.03
CA ILE A 69 1.18 14.02 18.12
C ILE A 69 1.37 15.12 19.18
N TYR A 70 2.60 15.58 19.34
CA TYR A 70 2.99 16.49 20.43
C TYR A 70 3.27 17.93 19.96
N GLY A 71 3.10 18.22 18.66
CA GLY A 71 3.39 19.53 18.08
C GLY A 71 2.92 19.67 16.63
N GLY A 72 2.65 20.90 16.18
CA GLY A 72 2.21 21.17 14.80
C GLY A 72 0.73 20.88 14.51
N MET A 73 -0.05 20.47 15.51
CA MET A 73 -1.51 20.33 15.44
C MET A 73 -2.23 21.58 15.98
N ILE A 74 -1.90 22.74 15.42
CA ILE A 74 -2.28 24.05 16.00
C ILE A 74 -3.54 24.64 15.36
N GLU A 75 -3.93 24.14 14.18
CA GLU A 75 -5.08 24.61 13.41
C GLU A 75 -5.93 23.42 12.96
N LEU A 76 -6.80 22.95 13.85
CA LEU A 76 -7.74 21.88 13.56
C LEU A 76 -8.97 22.44 12.83
N PRO A 77 -9.53 21.71 11.85
CA PRO A 77 -9.07 20.41 11.35
C PRO A 77 -7.79 20.50 10.51
N LEU A 78 -6.91 19.50 10.65
CA LEU A 78 -5.67 19.44 9.89
C LEU A 78 -5.99 19.18 8.41
N LEU A 79 -5.58 20.10 7.55
CA LEU A 79 -5.45 19.84 6.12
C LEU A 79 -4.02 19.39 5.87
N VAL A 80 -3.87 18.14 5.44
CA VAL A 80 -2.56 17.52 5.25
C VAL A 80 -2.38 17.04 3.83
N GLU A 81 -1.15 17.13 3.34
CA GLU A 81 -0.71 16.54 2.09
C GLU A 81 0.46 15.58 2.33
N ARG A 82 0.64 14.61 1.43
CA ARG A 82 1.79 13.70 1.46
C ARG A 82 2.55 13.82 0.15
N GLN A 83 3.83 14.15 0.23
CA GLN A 83 4.66 14.37 -0.97
C GLN A 83 4.96 13.07 -1.73
N ASP A 84 4.92 11.93 -1.05
CA ASP A 84 5.18 10.62 -1.65
C ASP A 84 4.00 10.09 -2.50
N GLY A 85 2.92 10.86 -2.63
CA GLY A 85 1.74 10.56 -3.43
C GLY A 85 0.91 9.36 -2.94
N ALA A 86 1.35 8.66 -1.91
CA ALA A 86 0.68 7.47 -1.45
C ALA A 86 -0.56 7.87 -0.62
N THR A 87 -1.68 7.22 -0.87
CA THR A 87 -2.91 7.48 -0.13
C THR A 87 -3.34 6.22 0.62
N TRP A 88 -3.81 6.38 1.86
CA TRP A 88 -4.18 5.24 2.71
C TRP A 88 -5.39 4.46 2.18
N PHE A 89 -6.16 5.05 1.26
CA PHE A 89 -7.41 4.50 0.75
C PHE A 89 -7.52 4.45 -0.78
N ALA A 90 -6.49 4.85 -1.55
CA ALA A 90 -6.53 4.60 -3.00
C ALA A 90 -6.52 3.11 -3.27
N ASP A 91 -7.25 2.74 -4.32
CA ASP A 91 -7.30 1.39 -4.89
C ASP A 91 -7.73 0.31 -3.89
N SER A 92 -8.25 0.69 -2.71
CA SER A 92 -8.67 -0.25 -1.68
C SER A 92 -9.83 -1.09 -2.15
N ASP A 93 -10.76 -0.52 -2.92
CA ASP A 93 -11.92 -1.24 -3.44
C ASP A 93 -11.49 -2.31 -4.47
N GLU A 94 -10.52 -2.00 -5.33
CA GLU A 94 -9.94 -2.94 -6.30
C GLU A 94 -9.15 -4.05 -5.61
N LEU A 95 -8.33 -3.68 -4.61
CA LEU A 95 -7.50 -4.62 -3.87
C LEU A 95 -8.28 -5.49 -2.89
N THR A 96 -9.42 -5.05 -2.37
CA THR A 96 -10.20 -5.79 -1.36
C THR A 96 -11.51 -6.39 -1.90
N GLY A 97 -11.82 -6.17 -3.18
CA GLY A 97 -13.09 -6.59 -3.78
C GLY A 97 -14.29 -5.88 -3.15
N GLY A 98 -14.13 -4.58 -2.84
CA GLY A 98 -15.17 -3.74 -2.24
C GLY A 98 -15.47 -3.99 -0.75
N ARG A 99 -14.73 -4.87 -0.07
CA ARG A 99 -14.87 -5.08 1.37
C ARG A 99 -14.09 -4.03 2.14
N ARG A 100 -14.73 -3.36 3.11
CA ARG A 100 -14.01 -2.39 3.97
C ARG A 100 -12.89 -3.10 4.72
N TRP A 101 -11.65 -2.70 4.44
CA TRP A 101 -10.42 -3.21 5.04
C TRP A 101 -10.48 -3.28 6.58
N VAL A 102 -11.21 -2.35 7.22
CA VAL A 102 -11.40 -2.32 8.68
C VAL A 102 -12.06 -3.56 9.26
N VAL A 103 -13.01 -4.14 8.52
CA VAL A 103 -13.79 -5.29 8.98
C VAL A 103 -12.90 -6.54 8.99
N ARG A 104 -12.13 -6.78 7.93
CA ARG A 104 -11.23 -7.94 7.79
C ARG A 104 -10.11 -7.93 8.84
N ASP A 105 -9.54 -6.77 9.12
CA ASP A 105 -8.44 -6.64 10.08
C ASP A 105 -8.92 -6.64 11.54
N SER A 106 -10.18 -6.26 11.81
CA SER A 106 -10.73 -6.25 13.17
C SER A 106 -10.87 -7.64 13.80
N GLU A 107 -10.92 -8.70 12.98
CA GLU A 107 -11.02 -10.09 13.43
C GLU A 107 -9.69 -10.63 14.01
N LEU A 108 -8.55 -10.00 13.70
CA LEU A 108 -7.19 -10.47 14.08
C LEU A 108 -6.35 -9.40 14.81
N ARG A 109 -6.99 -8.31 15.24
CA ARG A 109 -6.34 -7.04 15.67
C ARG A 109 -5.11 -7.18 16.56
N GLY A 110 -5.17 -7.96 17.63
CA GLY A 110 -4.05 -8.12 18.56
C GLY A 110 -2.87 -8.93 18.00
N GLU A 111 -3.15 -9.90 17.14
CA GLU A 111 -2.10 -10.69 16.47
C GLU A 111 -1.44 -9.87 15.36
N THR A 112 -2.23 -9.09 14.61
CA THR A 112 -1.72 -8.21 13.55
C THR A 112 -0.74 -7.18 14.11
N GLU A 113 -1.08 -6.47 15.19
CA GLU A 113 -0.22 -5.43 15.77
C GLU A 113 1.13 -5.99 16.23
N ARG A 114 1.12 -7.08 17.01
CA ARG A 114 2.35 -7.75 17.47
C ARG A 114 3.20 -8.22 16.31
N LEU A 115 2.56 -8.74 15.27
CA LEU A 115 3.24 -9.30 14.11
C LEU A 115 3.82 -8.23 13.20
N SER A 116 3.17 -7.08 13.09
CA SER A 116 3.71 -5.91 12.42
C SER A 116 5.01 -5.45 13.07
N ALA A 117 5.04 -5.34 14.41
CA ALA A 117 6.27 -5.03 15.14
C ALA A 117 7.33 -6.12 14.95
N GLU A 118 6.94 -7.40 14.99
CA GLU A 118 7.88 -8.50 14.79
C GLU A 118 8.54 -8.47 13.39
N LEU A 119 7.76 -8.20 12.34
CA LEU A 119 8.27 -8.09 10.97
C LEU A 119 9.18 -6.87 10.80
N ARG A 120 8.85 -5.73 11.41
CA ARG A 120 9.69 -4.53 11.43
C ARG A 120 11.00 -4.79 12.16
N ASP A 121 10.91 -5.25 13.40
CA ASP A 121 12.04 -5.22 14.34
C ASP A 121 12.99 -6.42 14.17
N ASN A 122 12.49 -7.56 13.68
CA ASN A 122 13.26 -8.80 13.62
C ASN A 122 13.47 -9.37 12.22
N LEU A 123 12.84 -8.82 11.18
CA LEU A 123 12.96 -9.36 9.82
C LEU A 123 13.39 -8.31 8.78
N LEU A 124 12.63 -7.23 8.64
CA LEU A 124 12.81 -6.26 7.56
C LEU A 124 13.70 -5.09 7.97
N GLY A 125 13.71 -4.74 9.26
CA GLY A 125 14.33 -3.53 9.77
C GLY A 125 13.44 -2.30 9.59
N GLN A 126 13.70 -1.27 10.39
CA GLN A 126 12.90 -0.04 10.44
C GLN A 126 12.87 0.70 9.10
N GLU A 127 14.03 0.88 8.44
CA GLU A 127 14.14 1.60 7.17
C GLU A 127 13.28 0.99 6.06
N ILE A 128 13.38 -0.33 5.84
CA ILE A 128 12.59 -1.03 4.83
C ILE A 128 11.11 -1.03 5.22
N TRP A 129 10.81 -1.23 6.50
CA TRP A 129 9.43 -1.23 6.99
C TRP A 129 8.73 0.11 6.76
N GLU A 130 9.37 1.21 7.11
CA GLU A 130 8.85 2.57 6.93
C GLU A 130 8.74 2.93 5.45
N ALA A 131 9.64 2.42 4.62
CA ALA A 131 9.56 2.59 3.19
C ALA A 131 8.38 1.86 2.55
N LEU A 132 7.87 0.75 3.11
CA LEU A 132 6.72 0.01 2.56
C LEU A 132 5.46 0.88 2.46
N HIS A 133 4.67 0.64 1.42
CA HIS A 133 3.33 1.22 1.33
C HIS A 133 2.47 0.73 2.51
N PRO A 134 1.67 1.61 3.15
CA PRO A 134 0.84 1.23 4.30
C PRO A 134 -0.04 -0.01 4.05
N THR A 135 -0.61 -0.11 2.83
CA THR A 135 -1.42 -1.27 2.43
C THR A 135 -0.59 -2.56 2.36
N SER A 136 0.65 -2.50 1.85
CA SER A 136 1.55 -3.66 1.80
C SER A 136 1.89 -4.17 3.19
N ARG A 137 2.17 -3.27 4.14
CA ARG A 137 2.41 -3.64 5.55
C ARG A 137 1.24 -4.44 6.10
N THR A 138 0.02 -4.03 5.77
CA THR A 138 -1.17 -4.77 6.20
C THR A 138 -1.29 -6.13 5.52
N PHE A 139 -1.11 -6.21 4.21
CA PHE A 139 -1.19 -7.49 3.51
C PHE A 139 -0.16 -8.48 4.04
N LEU A 140 1.07 -8.04 4.24
CA LEU A 140 2.13 -8.86 4.82
C LEU A 140 1.75 -9.33 6.23
N THR A 141 1.26 -8.43 7.07
CA THR A 141 0.92 -8.76 8.44
C THR A 141 -0.28 -9.70 8.52
N THR A 142 -1.34 -9.46 7.74
CA THR A 142 -2.50 -10.35 7.64
C THR A 142 -2.10 -11.73 7.12
N GLY A 143 -1.31 -11.78 6.04
CA GLY A 143 -0.82 -13.02 5.45
C GLY A 143 0.01 -13.83 6.43
N GLU A 144 0.92 -13.18 7.16
CA GLU A 144 1.73 -13.80 8.21
C GLU A 144 0.89 -14.29 9.40
N ALA A 145 -0.13 -13.54 9.81
CA ALA A 145 -0.98 -13.92 10.94
C ALA A 145 -1.74 -15.21 10.63
N VAL A 146 -2.34 -15.29 9.44
CA VAL A 146 -3.00 -16.51 8.95
C VAL A 146 -2.00 -17.64 8.80
N PHE A 147 -0.83 -17.39 8.18
CA PHE A 147 0.20 -18.42 8.01
C PHE A 147 0.60 -19.03 9.36
N ARG A 148 0.91 -18.19 10.34
CA ARG A 148 1.42 -18.62 11.64
C ARG A 148 0.37 -19.31 12.52
N SER A 149 -0.87 -18.81 12.53
CA SER A 149 -1.97 -19.40 13.30
C SER A 149 -2.43 -20.75 12.75
N ARG A 150 -2.27 -20.98 11.44
CA ARG A 150 -2.74 -22.20 10.75
C ARG A 150 -1.62 -23.13 10.29
N ARG A 151 -0.35 -22.80 10.53
CA ARG A 151 0.80 -23.59 10.03
C ARG A 151 0.76 -25.05 10.42
N ASP A 152 0.18 -25.37 11.58
CA ASP A 152 0.16 -26.73 12.13
C ASP A 152 -1.15 -27.47 11.79
N ASP A 153 -2.04 -26.85 11.00
CA ASP A 153 -3.25 -27.45 10.45
C ASP A 153 -2.96 -28.05 9.05
N PRO A 154 -2.85 -29.40 8.92
CA PRO A 154 -2.58 -30.05 7.65
C PRO A 154 -3.75 -29.95 6.66
N GLY A 155 -4.92 -29.51 7.13
CA GLY A 155 -6.19 -29.33 6.40
C GLY A 155 -6.44 -27.90 5.91
N PHE A 156 -5.66 -26.91 6.36
CA PHE A 156 -5.85 -25.51 6.00
C PHE A 156 -5.44 -25.14 4.57
N ASP A 157 -6.32 -24.48 3.83
CA ASP A 157 -6.00 -23.89 2.52
C ASP A 157 -5.34 -22.52 2.67
N PHE A 158 -4.09 -22.40 2.23
CA PHE A 158 -3.32 -21.15 2.31
C PHE A 158 -3.53 -20.22 1.11
N SER A 159 -4.54 -20.46 0.26
CA SER A 159 -4.92 -19.55 -0.82
C SER A 159 -5.13 -18.10 -0.36
N PRO A 160 -5.81 -17.83 0.78
CA PRO A 160 -5.91 -16.46 1.30
C PRO A 160 -4.54 -15.84 1.61
N THR A 161 -3.62 -16.59 2.21
CA THR A 161 -2.25 -16.12 2.51
C THR A 161 -1.47 -15.81 1.23
N ALA A 162 -1.58 -16.66 0.21
CA ALA A 162 -0.97 -16.43 -1.10
C ALA A 162 -1.47 -15.11 -1.72
N VAL A 163 -2.77 -14.87 -1.67
CA VAL A 163 -3.39 -13.63 -2.17
C VAL A 163 -2.82 -12.41 -1.44
N GLU A 164 -2.67 -12.46 -0.12
CA GLU A 164 -2.11 -11.32 0.62
C GLU A 164 -0.65 -11.02 0.23
N TYR A 165 0.20 -12.05 0.13
CA TYR A 165 1.58 -11.82 -0.31
C TYR A 165 1.67 -11.28 -1.74
N CYS A 166 0.84 -11.78 -2.66
CA CYS A 166 0.77 -11.26 -4.02
C CYS A 166 0.34 -9.79 -4.03
N LYS A 167 -0.67 -9.40 -3.25
CA LYS A 167 -1.10 -8.00 -3.15
C LYS A 167 -0.02 -7.09 -2.56
N ALA A 168 0.78 -7.57 -1.61
CA ALA A 168 1.92 -6.80 -1.10
C ALA A 168 2.95 -6.54 -2.21
N ILE A 169 3.34 -7.57 -2.97
CA ILE A 169 4.25 -7.41 -4.12
C ILE A 169 3.66 -6.49 -5.19
N GLU A 170 2.38 -6.67 -5.53
CA GLU A 170 1.66 -5.85 -6.51
C GLU A 170 1.67 -4.37 -6.10
N THR A 171 1.34 -4.08 -4.84
CA THR A 171 1.34 -2.72 -4.28
C THR A 171 2.73 -2.10 -4.31
N GLU A 172 3.77 -2.85 -3.91
CA GLU A 172 5.14 -2.33 -3.91
C GLU A 172 5.68 -2.08 -5.32
N LEU A 173 5.37 -2.95 -6.29
CA LEU A 173 5.77 -2.74 -7.69
C LEU A 173 5.15 -1.48 -8.27
N ASN A 174 3.85 -1.26 -8.03
CA ASN A 174 3.16 -0.06 -8.48
C ASN A 174 3.79 1.19 -7.87
N ALA A 175 4.05 1.16 -6.56
CA ALA A 175 4.63 2.28 -5.83
C ALA A 175 6.10 2.54 -6.18
N ALA A 176 6.84 1.53 -6.66
CA ALA A 176 8.24 1.67 -7.07
C ALA A 176 8.38 2.17 -8.51
N ILE A 177 7.57 1.64 -9.44
CA ILE A 177 7.78 1.86 -10.87
C ILE A 177 7.08 3.15 -11.34
N PHE A 178 5.75 3.23 -11.22
CA PHE A 178 5.00 4.27 -11.92
C PHE A 178 5.25 5.70 -11.40
N PRO A 179 5.35 5.95 -10.08
CA PRO A 179 5.73 7.26 -9.57
C PRO A 179 7.12 7.71 -10.06
N ALA A 180 8.08 6.79 -10.18
CA ALA A 180 9.43 7.11 -10.68
C ALA A 180 9.41 7.46 -12.18
N LEU A 181 8.57 6.78 -12.97
CA LEU A 181 8.45 7.07 -14.41
C LEU A 181 7.70 8.37 -14.71
N GLN A 182 6.77 8.79 -13.82
CA GLN A 182 5.82 9.86 -14.11
C GLN A 182 6.48 11.19 -14.51
N PRO A 183 7.48 11.74 -13.79
CA PRO A 183 8.07 13.03 -14.16
C PRO A 183 8.72 13.02 -15.54
N LEU A 184 9.42 11.94 -15.88
CA LEU A 184 10.03 11.74 -17.19
C LEU A 184 8.95 11.67 -18.28
N MET A 185 7.93 10.83 -18.08
CA MET A 185 6.88 10.59 -19.07
C MET A 185 5.94 11.78 -19.24
N ALA A 186 5.73 12.60 -18.20
CA ALA A 186 4.90 13.80 -18.28
C ALA A 186 5.43 14.83 -19.30
N SER A 187 6.75 14.84 -19.55
CA SER A 187 7.38 15.69 -20.55
C SER A 187 7.31 15.15 -21.98
N ARG A 188 7.03 13.85 -22.15
CA ARG A 188 7.01 13.17 -23.45
C ARG A 188 5.71 13.40 -24.22
N PRO A 189 5.74 13.33 -25.57
CA PRO A 189 4.52 13.42 -26.37
C PRO A 189 3.58 12.23 -26.09
N PRO A 190 2.26 12.37 -26.27
CA PRO A 190 1.28 11.32 -25.99
C PRO A 190 1.62 9.96 -26.62
N ALA A 191 2.15 9.95 -27.84
CA ALA A 191 2.54 8.72 -28.55
C ALA A 191 3.61 7.87 -27.84
N GLU A 192 4.36 8.45 -26.91
CA GLU A 192 5.45 7.78 -26.18
C GLU A 192 5.10 7.46 -24.72
N ARG A 193 3.97 7.96 -24.22
CA ARG A 193 3.56 7.78 -22.82
C ARG A 193 2.18 7.16 -22.62
N VAL A 194 1.34 7.16 -23.66
CA VAL A 194 0.00 6.57 -23.64
C VAL A 194 0.07 5.15 -24.20
N ILE A 195 -0.26 4.16 -23.37
CA ILE A 195 -0.22 2.74 -23.70
C ILE A 195 -1.63 2.18 -23.71
N GLN A 196 -1.96 1.46 -24.78
CA GLN A 196 -3.19 0.66 -24.85
C GLN A 196 -2.91 -0.72 -24.25
N ASP A 197 -3.53 -1.01 -23.11
CA ASP A 197 -3.49 -2.31 -22.43
C ASP A 197 -4.87 -2.96 -22.43
N GLY A 198 -5.12 -3.82 -23.42
CA GLY A 198 -6.44 -4.41 -23.63
C GLY A 198 -7.49 -3.36 -24.01
N LYS A 199 -8.45 -3.12 -23.11
CA LYS A 199 -9.51 -2.12 -23.27
C LYS A 199 -9.22 -0.81 -22.50
N SER A 200 -8.14 -0.78 -21.74
CA SER A 200 -7.79 0.33 -20.88
C SER A 200 -6.64 1.13 -21.47
N GLU A 201 -6.71 2.44 -21.32
CA GLU A 201 -5.63 3.35 -21.66
C GLU A 201 -4.86 3.72 -20.40
N ILE A 202 -3.53 3.60 -20.46
CA ILE A 202 -2.61 3.96 -19.39
C ILE A 202 -1.75 5.12 -19.87
N ASP A 203 -1.94 6.32 -19.29
CA ASP A 203 -1.06 7.47 -19.50
C ASP A 203 0.02 7.49 -18.41
N LEU A 204 1.24 7.08 -18.76
CA LEU A 204 2.38 7.02 -17.85
C LEU A 204 2.86 8.42 -17.40
N GLY A 205 2.43 9.49 -18.05
CA GLY A 205 2.71 10.87 -17.63
C GLY A 205 1.78 11.37 -16.52
N ARG A 206 0.82 10.55 -16.08
CA ARG A 206 -0.16 10.87 -15.02
C ARG A 206 -0.11 9.80 -13.93
N SER A 207 -0.96 9.95 -12.92
CA SER A 207 -1.22 8.88 -11.95
C SER A 207 -1.73 7.65 -12.69
N VAL A 208 -0.98 6.56 -12.60
CA VAL A 208 -1.33 5.26 -13.19
C VAL A 208 -2.21 4.51 -12.19
N PRO A 209 -3.42 4.04 -12.58
CA PRO A 209 -4.24 3.18 -11.74
C PRO A 209 -3.49 1.90 -11.35
N HIS A 210 -3.88 1.28 -10.25
CA HIS A 210 -3.24 0.06 -9.78
C HIS A 210 -3.18 -1.03 -10.87
N GLN A 211 -1.97 -1.53 -11.12
CA GLN A 211 -1.71 -2.58 -12.11
C GLN A 211 -1.47 -3.92 -11.43
N THR A 212 -2.09 -4.99 -11.96
CA THR A 212 -1.85 -6.34 -11.43
C THR A 212 -0.40 -6.80 -11.64
N ILE A 213 0.07 -7.82 -10.91
CA ILE A 213 1.39 -8.44 -11.19
C ILE A 213 1.51 -8.81 -12.67
N GLY A 214 0.43 -9.33 -13.27
CA GLY A 214 0.39 -9.72 -14.68
C GLY A 214 0.51 -8.51 -15.61
N SER A 215 -0.19 -7.43 -15.30
CA SER A 215 -0.14 -6.16 -16.04
C SER A 215 1.24 -5.52 -15.92
N VAL A 216 1.82 -5.41 -14.72
CA VAL A 216 3.18 -4.88 -14.51
C VAL A 216 4.20 -5.70 -15.30
N ARG A 217 4.14 -7.03 -15.21
CA ARG A 217 5.00 -7.92 -15.98
C ARG A 217 4.84 -7.69 -17.48
N HIS A 218 3.61 -7.61 -17.98
CA HIS A 218 3.34 -7.34 -19.39
C HIS A 218 3.93 -6.00 -19.84
N LEU A 219 3.68 -4.92 -19.08
CA LEU A 219 4.19 -3.58 -19.36
C LEU A 219 5.71 -3.56 -19.43
N VAL A 220 6.39 -4.11 -18.43
CA VAL A 220 7.85 -4.11 -18.34
C VAL A 220 8.50 -5.05 -19.38
N MET A 221 7.86 -6.16 -19.76
CA MET A 221 8.42 -7.07 -20.78
C MET A 221 8.13 -6.64 -22.21
N LYS A 222 6.90 -6.19 -22.48
CA LYS A 222 6.36 -6.11 -23.85
C LYS A 222 6.24 -4.68 -24.37
N ARG A 223 6.33 -3.66 -23.52
CA ARG A 223 6.18 -2.26 -23.95
C ARG A 223 7.54 -1.55 -24.02
N PRO A 224 8.05 -1.26 -25.23
CA PRO A 224 9.34 -0.58 -25.41
C PRO A 224 9.42 0.78 -24.74
N GLU A 225 8.29 1.48 -24.60
CA GLU A 225 8.16 2.78 -23.93
C GLU A 225 8.51 2.66 -22.45
N VAL A 226 7.92 1.67 -21.77
CA VAL A 226 8.18 1.37 -20.35
C VAL A 226 9.63 0.94 -20.16
N ARG A 227 10.13 0.02 -21.01
CA ARG A 227 11.52 -0.46 -20.91
C ARG A 227 12.55 0.65 -21.06
N ARG A 228 12.34 1.55 -22.03
CA ARG A 228 13.22 2.70 -22.25
C ARG A 228 13.20 3.64 -21.05
N ALA A 229 12.03 3.98 -20.52
CA ALA A 229 11.95 4.86 -19.37
C ALA A 229 12.53 4.24 -18.10
N VAL A 230 12.33 2.93 -17.88
CA VAL A 230 12.99 2.19 -16.78
C VAL A 230 14.52 2.26 -16.92
N ALA A 231 15.06 2.08 -18.13
CA ALA A 231 16.50 2.18 -18.37
C ALA A 231 17.08 3.60 -18.23
N GLU A 232 16.27 4.63 -18.46
CA GLU A 232 16.67 6.03 -18.27
C GLU A 232 16.63 6.48 -16.81
N ILE A 233 15.64 6.02 -16.03
CA ILE A 233 15.43 6.52 -14.66
C ILE A 233 16.19 5.72 -13.60
N PHE A 234 16.28 4.39 -13.75
CA PHE A 234 16.86 3.54 -12.72
C PHE A 234 18.35 3.29 -12.98
N PRO A 235 19.18 3.11 -11.92
CA PRO A 235 20.55 2.66 -12.08
C PRO A 235 20.63 1.40 -12.96
N THR A 236 21.72 1.25 -13.72
CA THR A 236 21.87 0.17 -14.72
C THR A 236 21.58 -1.22 -14.15
N ARG A 237 22.00 -1.47 -12.90
CA ARG A 237 21.74 -2.73 -12.18
C ARG A 237 20.25 -2.98 -11.96
N ASP A 238 19.52 -1.97 -11.52
CA ASP A 238 18.10 -2.10 -11.18
C ASP A 238 17.22 -2.08 -12.41
N ALA A 239 17.55 -1.25 -13.40
CA ALA A 239 16.92 -1.30 -14.71
C ALA A 239 17.08 -2.68 -15.37
N ALA A 240 18.27 -3.28 -15.29
CA ALA A 240 18.51 -4.63 -15.80
C ALA A 240 17.68 -5.67 -15.04
N TRP A 241 17.65 -5.61 -13.71
CA TRP A 241 16.84 -6.53 -12.92
C TRP A 241 15.34 -6.38 -13.20
N LEU A 242 14.81 -5.16 -13.18
CA LEU A 242 13.39 -4.86 -13.47
C LEU A 242 12.99 -5.40 -14.84
N THR A 243 13.82 -5.23 -15.87
CA THR A 243 13.45 -5.59 -17.26
C THR A 243 13.81 -7.01 -17.67
N ALA A 244 14.77 -7.67 -17.00
CA ALA A 244 15.26 -8.99 -17.41
C ALA A 244 15.06 -10.10 -16.36
N THR A 245 15.06 -9.79 -15.07
CA THR A 245 14.98 -10.81 -14.00
C THR A 245 13.63 -10.82 -13.30
N LEU A 246 13.11 -9.65 -12.93
CA LEU A 246 11.82 -9.51 -12.26
C LEU A 246 10.70 -10.25 -13.03
N PRO A 247 10.58 -10.19 -14.37
CA PRO A 247 9.51 -10.89 -15.06
C PRO A 247 9.50 -12.41 -14.87
N ASP A 248 10.68 -13.02 -14.69
CA ASP A 248 10.82 -14.45 -14.42
C ASP A 248 10.57 -14.78 -12.95
N GLU A 249 10.85 -13.84 -12.04
CA GLU A 249 10.50 -13.96 -10.62
C GLU A 249 8.99 -13.79 -10.37
N LEU A 250 8.29 -13.03 -11.23
CA LEU A 250 6.85 -12.80 -11.15
C LEU A 250 6.01 -13.93 -11.77
N GLU A 251 6.53 -14.66 -12.77
CA GLU A 251 5.79 -15.75 -13.42
C GLU A 251 5.24 -16.77 -12.41
N PRO A 252 6.04 -17.31 -11.47
CA PRO A 252 5.52 -18.35 -10.59
C PRO A 252 4.62 -17.76 -9.48
N LEU A 253 4.63 -16.44 -9.24
CA LEU A 253 3.63 -15.75 -8.40
C LEU A 253 2.26 -15.66 -9.09
N LEU A 254 2.22 -15.50 -10.42
CA LEU A 254 0.99 -15.59 -11.19
C LEU A 254 0.40 -17.00 -11.11
N GLU A 255 1.26 -18.01 -11.22
CA GLU A 255 0.90 -19.42 -11.02
C GLU A 255 0.56 -19.77 -9.57
N LEU A 256 0.91 -18.93 -8.59
CA LEU A 256 0.45 -19.07 -7.20
C LEU A 256 -0.95 -18.47 -7.02
N ARG A 257 -1.28 -17.41 -7.76
CA ARG A 257 -2.60 -16.77 -7.73
C ARG A 257 -3.65 -17.57 -8.50
N ASN A 258 -3.27 -18.26 -9.58
CA ASN A 258 -4.18 -19.03 -10.44
C ASN A 258 -4.82 -20.29 -9.81
N PRO A 259 -4.16 -21.06 -8.91
CA PRO A 259 -4.77 -22.18 -8.18
C PRO A 259 -5.95 -21.75 -7.31
N ALA A 260 -5.96 -20.51 -6.80
CA ALA A 260 -7.11 -19.93 -6.11
C ALA A 260 -8.33 -19.71 -7.05
N ALA A 261 -8.15 -19.84 -8.37
CA ALA A 261 -9.20 -19.79 -9.39
C ALA A 261 -9.50 -21.17 -10.04
N HIS A 262 -8.73 -22.22 -9.73
CA HIS A 262 -8.81 -23.55 -10.35
C HIS A 262 -9.00 -24.72 -9.34
N ASP A 263 -9.52 -24.45 -8.13
CA ASP A 263 -9.89 -25.42 -7.10
C ASP A 263 -8.75 -26.30 -6.51
N GLU A 264 -7.47 -25.94 -6.71
CA GLU A 264 -6.35 -26.61 -6.07
C GLU A 264 -5.92 -25.90 -4.78
N ARG A 265 -6.11 -26.57 -3.65
CA ARG A 265 -5.69 -26.12 -2.33
C ARG A 265 -4.20 -25.80 -2.26
N ILE A 266 -3.84 -24.64 -1.72
CA ILE A 266 -2.44 -24.27 -1.49
C ILE A 266 -1.96 -24.85 -0.15
N THR A 267 -0.92 -25.68 -0.21
CA THR A 267 -0.34 -26.34 0.97
C THR A 267 0.61 -25.41 1.75
N ARG A 268 0.82 -25.73 3.05
CA ARG A 268 1.82 -25.07 3.90
C ARG A 268 3.21 -25.06 3.25
N ALA A 269 3.65 -26.19 2.69
CA ALA A 269 4.99 -26.30 2.10
C ALA A 269 5.16 -25.37 0.90
N ARG A 270 4.15 -25.32 0.02
CA ARG A 270 4.15 -24.43 -1.15
C ARG A 270 4.19 -22.96 -0.73
N ILE A 271 3.31 -22.54 0.19
CA ILE A 271 3.29 -21.14 0.63
C ILE A 271 4.53 -20.78 1.47
N ALA A 272 5.13 -21.72 2.22
CA ALA A 272 6.34 -21.48 2.99
C ALA A 272 7.55 -21.15 2.09
N GLY A 273 7.68 -21.82 0.94
CA GLY A 273 8.72 -21.49 -0.05
C GLY A 273 8.55 -20.08 -0.61
N TRP A 274 7.31 -19.66 -0.85
CA TRP A 274 7.00 -18.29 -1.27
C TRP A 274 7.25 -17.26 -0.18
N ARG A 275 6.83 -17.55 1.05
CA ARG A 275 7.13 -16.73 2.22
C ARG A 275 8.63 -16.48 2.34
N GLN A 276 9.45 -17.50 2.16
CA GLN A 276 10.91 -17.36 2.20
C GLN A 276 11.43 -16.42 1.11
N ARG A 277 11.00 -16.62 -0.15
CA ARG A 277 11.43 -15.79 -1.29
C ARG A 277 10.96 -14.34 -1.20
N ILE A 278 9.73 -14.12 -0.75
CA ILE A 278 9.13 -12.78 -0.65
C ILE A 278 9.78 -12.00 0.48
N LEU A 279 9.90 -12.62 1.66
CA LEU A 279 10.41 -11.96 2.86
C LEU A 279 11.94 -12.01 3.02
N GLY A 280 12.65 -12.79 2.20
CA GLY A 280 14.11 -12.93 2.29
C GLY A 280 14.59 -13.84 3.43
N ILE A 281 13.85 -14.90 3.73
CA ILE A 281 14.22 -15.83 4.80
C ILE A 281 15.17 -16.88 4.22
N GLY A 282 16.47 -16.71 4.47
CA GLY A 282 17.53 -17.57 3.94
C GLY A 282 17.92 -17.28 2.49
N CYS A 283 17.41 -16.19 1.90
CA CYS A 283 17.75 -15.73 0.56
C CYS A 283 17.57 -14.20 0.44
N GLU A 284 17.91 -13.62 -0.72
CA GLU A 284 17.54 -12.23 -1.02
C GLU A 284 16.02 -12.14 -1.19
N GLY A 285 15.38 -11.22 -0.45
CA GLY A 285 13.93 -11.05 -0.45
C GLY A 285 13.43 -10.19 -1.60
N LEU A 286 12.48 -10.71 -2.39
CA LEU A 286 11.87 -9.97 -3.50
C LEU A 286 11.26 -8.64 -3.03
N LEU A 287 10.52 -8.65 -1.92
CA LEU A 287 9.91 -7.45 -1.35
C LEU A 287 10.96 -6.40 -1.00
N VAL A 288 12.01 -6.82 -0.29
CA VAL A 288 13.10 -5.93 0.16
C VAL A 288 13.79 -5.29 -1.04
N ARG A 289 14.03 -6.06 -2.11
CA ARG A 289 14.63 -5.55 -3.34
C ARG A 289 13.77 -4.48 -4.02
N ILE A 290 12.46 -4.72 -4.15
CA ILE A 290 11.52 -3.74 -4.72
C ILE A 290 11.51 -2.45 -3.88
N VAL A 291 11.48 -2.57 -2.55
CA VAL A 291 11.47 -1.41 -1.65
C VAL A 291 12.76 -0.62 -1.74
N ARG A 292 13.92 -1.27 -1.88
CA ARG A 292 15.21 -0.59 -2.07
C ARG A 292 15.22 0.21 -3.38
N ILE A 293 14.76 -0.38 -4.47
CA ILE A 293 14.61 0.32 -5.76
C ILE A 293 13.68 1.54 -5.60
N LYS A 294 12.61 1.41 -4.83
CA LYS A 294 11.70 2.53 -4.55
C LYS A 294 12.37 3.65 -3.75
N LEU A 295 13.22 3.32 -2.79
CA LEU A 295 13.98 4.32 -2.01
C LEU A 295 14.99 5.06 -2.89
N GLU A 296 15.69 4.34 -3.75
CA GLU A 296 16.68 4.92 -4.66
C GLU A 296 16.03 5.76 -5.78
N GLY A 297 14.84 5.36 -6.26
CA GLY A 297 14.08 6.08 -7.28
C GLY A 297 13.30 7.31 -6.79
N ARG A 298 13.36 7.63 -5.48
CA ARG A 298 12.76 8.84 -4.88
C ARG A 298 13.73 10.02 -4.80
N VAL A 299 14.97 9.86 -5.27
CA VAL A 299 16.03 10.89 -5.32
C VAL A 299 15.97 11.63 -6.65
#